data_AF-A0A554IF23-F1
#
_entry.id   AF-A0A554IF23-F1
#
_cell.length_a   1.000
_cell.length_b   1.000
_cell.length_c   1.000
_cell.angle_alpha   90.00
_cell.angle_beta   90.00
_cell.angle_gamma   90.00
#
_symmetry.space_group_name_H-M   'P 1'
#
loop_
_entity.id
_entity.type
_entity.pdbx_description
1 polymer ?
#
loop_
_entity_poly.entity_id
_entity_poly.type
_entity_poly.pdbx_seq_one_letter_code
_entity_poly.pdbx_strand_id
1 'polypeptide(L)'
;MTFPFTEESRMNTPLEGSVCMEVSPKTRFARIVKNLFDFRQRNQETRFVQDHEELVRVVRHLQEGGFVVVLTQGVYDMAHKGHFRYLEKAKAAGDFLVVGVDSDELTRQRKQKPGEPARPFDAFGDRVEMLLHTRHVDLVTVRDVGARLEELVEKIHPDVLIMSKGTKDVDQSHIDHLMKHCGRLEWLVPQSDDSTTARLSALILTGASQLAEELHRVIEGFLSRISGTKS
;
A
#
# COMPACT_ATOMS: atom_id res chain seq x y z
N MET A 1 4.88 -26.43 -33.69
CA MET A 1 6.15 -25.85 -33.22
C MET A 1 5.91 -25.39 -31.78
N THR A 2 5.96 -26.24 -30.76
CA THR A 2 7.13 -26.74 -30.00
C THR A 2 8.00 -25.64 -29.36
N PHE A 3 7.67 -25.37 -28.08
CA PHE A 3 8.55 -25.15 -26.90
C PHE A 3 9.48 -23.91 -26.85
N PRO A 4 9.98 -23.49 -25.66
CA PRO A 4 9.66 -23.94 -24.30
C PRO A 4 9.44 -22.81 -23.26
N PHE A 5 8.80 -23.21 -22.16
CA PHE A 5 8.98 -22.66 -20.82
C PHE A 5 10.34 -23.10 -20.28
N THR A 6 11.13 -22.20 -19.70
CA THR A 6 12.21 -22.56 -18.75
C THR A 6 12.15 -21.61 -17.56
N GLU A 7 11.76 -22.16 -16.41
CA GLU A 7 12.10 -21.65 -15.09
C GLU A 7 13.61 -21.79 -14.88
N GLU A 8 14.28 -20.72 -14.47
CA GLU A 8 15.14 -20.65 -13.27
C GLU A 8 15.96 -19.35 -13.24
N SER A 9 16.13 -18.81 -12.03
CA SER A 9 17.02 -17.71 -11.64
C SER A 9 16.59 -16.28 -11.96
N ARG A 10 15.73 -15.68 -11.12
CA ARG A 10 15.84 -14.25 -10.75
C ARG A 10 15.53 -14.07 -9.27
N MET A 11 16.49 -14.48 -8.44
CA MET A 11 16.74 -13.74 -7.22
C MET A 11 17.13 -12.30 -7.61
N ASN A 12 16.54 -11.33 -6.93
CA ASN A 12 17.09 -10.00 -6.70
C ASN A 12 17.46 -9.17 -7.94
N THR A 13 16.47 -8.56 -8.59
CA THR A 13 16.71 -7.38 -9.45
C THR A 13 16.05 -6.16 -8.80
N PRO A 14 16.83 -5.13 -8.40
CA PRO A 14 16.29 -3.83 -8.08
C PRO A 14 15.52 -3.29 -9.29
N LEU A 15 14.60 -2.36 -9.06
CA LEU A 15 13.92 -1.58 -10.09
C LEU A 15 14.94 -0.78 -10.91
N GLU A 16 15.64 -1.42 -11.85
CA GLU A 16 16.50 -0.76 -12.84
C GLU A 16 15.60 0.01 -13.81
N GLY A 17 15.67 1.32 -13.70
CA GLY A 17 14.87 2.28 -14.44
C GLY A 17 14.77 3.64 -13.75
N SER A 18 15.07 3.72 -12.45
CA SER A 18 15.26 4.99 -11.76
C SER A 18 16.73 5.33 -11.74
N VAL A 19 17.12 6.38 -12.46
CA VAL A 19 18.44 6.99 -12.35
C VAL A 19 18.64 7.41 -10.89
N CYS A 20 19.37 6.61 -10.11
CA CYS A 20 19.95 7.06 -8.85
C CYS A 20 21.05 8.08 -9.17
N MET A 21 20.65 9.32 -9.48
CA MET A 21 21.53 10.45 -9.22
C MET A 21 21.64 10.54 -7.70
N GLU A 22 22.84 10.27 -7.16
CA GLU A 22 23.20 10.66 -5.80
C GLU A 22 23.16 12.20 -5.72
N VAL A 23 21.96 12.74 -5.47
CA VAL A 23 21.75 14.15 -5.21
C VAL A 23 21.92 14.39 -3.72
N SER A 24 22.73 15.37 -3.37
CA SER A 24 22.90 15.83 -1.98
C SER A 24 21.55 15.98 -1.26
N PRO A 25 21.41 15.54 0.00
CA PRO A 25 20.16 15.64 0.78
C PRO A 25 19.53 17.03 0.78
N LYS A 26 20.37 18.09 0.75
CA LYS A 26 19.89 19.49 0.69
C LYS A 26 19.16 19.81 -0.61
N THR A 27 19.64 19.27 -1.73
CA THR A 27 19.04 19.47 -3.06
C THR A 27 17.74 18.68 -3.22
N ARG A 28 17.69 17.46 -2.66
CA ARG A 28 16.48 16.63 -2.68
C ARG A 28 15.36 17.23 -1.82
N PHE A 29 15.66 17.63 -0.60
CA PHE A 29 14.70 18.31 0.30
C PHE A 29 14.08 19.56 -0.35
N ALA A 30 14.90 20.46 -0.89
CA ALA A 30 14.41 21.67 -1.55
C ALA A 30 13.51 21.35 -2.75
N ARG A 31 13.82 20.27 -3.49
CA ARG A 31 13.01 19.79 -4.61
C ARG A 31 11.67 19.22 -4.15
N ILE A 32 11.62 18.46 -3.04
CA ILE A 32 10.37 17.95 -2.47
C ILE A 32 9.47 19.12 -2.09
N VAL A 33 9.98 20.08 -1.31
CA VAL A 33 9.20 21.26 -0.87
C VAL A 33 8.70 22.04 -2.08
N LYS A 34 9.56 22.31 -3.07
CA LYS A 34 9.15 23.02 -4.30
C LYS A 34 8.06 22.28 -5.08
N ASN A 35 8.16 20.97 -5.23
CA ASN A 35 7.23 20.15 -6.00
C ASN A 35 5.89 19.90 -5.29
N LEU A 36 5.86 19.97 -3.96
CA LEU A 36 4.62 19.90 -3.19
C LEU A 36 3.66 21.04 -3.57
N PHE A 37 4.21 22.23 -3.85
CA PHE A 37 3.43 23.40 -4.24
C PHE A 37 3.25 23.55 -5.77
N ASP A 38 4.03 22.85 -6.59
CA ASP A 38 3.88 22.87 -8.05
C ASP A 38 3.00 21.71 -8.56
N PHE A 39 1.70 22.00 -8.74
CA PHE A 39 0.72 21.03 -9.22
C PHE A 39 1.03 20.50 -10.64
N ARG A 40 1.78 21.25 -11.47
CA ARG A 40 2.08 20.86 -12.86
C ARG A 40 3.31 19.95 -12.98
N GLN A 41 4.16 19.88 -11.94
CA GLN A 41 5.39 19.08 -11.91
C GLN A 41 5.46 18.13 -10.71
N ARG A 42 4.35 17.49 -10.35
CA ARG A 42 4.33 16.43 -9.32
C ARG A 42 5.06 15.17 -9.81
N ASN A 43 6.39 15.20 -9.83
CA ASN A 43 7.21 14.06 -10.19
C ASN A 43 7.05 12.95 -9.13
N GLN A 44 6.77 11.73 -9.56
CA GLN A 44 6.62 10.54 -8.69
C GLN A 44 7.85 10.34 -7.80
N GLU A 45 9.05 10.52 -8.34
CA GLU A 45 10.33 10.39 -7.64
C GLU A 45 10.48 11.33 -6.42
N THR A 46 9.73 12.43 -6.38
CA THR A 46 9.82 13.42 -5.31
C THR A 46 8.72 13.28 -4.26
N ARG A 47 7.67 12.50 -4.56
CA ARG A 47 6.54 12.29 -3.66
C ARG A 47 6.63 10.98 -2.89
N PHE A 48 7.45 10.03 -3.36
CA PHE A 48 7.83 8.87 -2.57
C PHE A 48 9.09 9.17 -1.75
N VAL A 49 8.96 9.11 -0.42
CA VAL A 49 10.03 9.39 0.55
C VAL A 49 10.27 8.13 1.38
N GLN A 50 11.29 7.36 1.02
CA GLN A 50 11.67 6.13 1.71
C GLN A 50 12.46 6.39 3.00
N ASP A 51 13.32 7.41 3.01
CA ASP A 51 14.10 7.79 4.20
C ASP A 51 13.22 8.54 5.20
N HIS A 52 12.98 7.93 6.36
CA HIS A 52 12.19 8.54 7.42
C HIS A 52 12.83 9.80 8.00
N GLU A 53 14.16 9.95 7.97
CA GLU A 53 14.79 11.21 8.43
C GLU A 53 14.48 12.35 7.48
N GLU A 54 14.50 12.10 6.17
CA GLU A 54 14.08 13.08 5.17
C GLU A 54 12.60 13.42 5.31
N LEU A 55 11.74 12.41 5.54
CA LEU A 55 10.31 12.64 5.77
C LEU A 55 10.09 13.55 6.98
N VAL A 56 10.78 13.29 8.10
CA VAL A 56 10.71 14.12 9.31
C VAL A 56 11.13 15.56 9.02
N ARG A 57 12.21 15.76 8.25
CA ARG A 57 12.64 17.11 7.82
C ARG A 57 11.55 17.82 7.01
N VAL A 58 10.93 17.13 6.06
CA VAL A 58 9.86 17.69 5.22
C VAL A 58 8.63 18.04 6.05
N VAL A 59 8.15 17.12 6.89
CA VAL A 59 6.98 17.33 7.76
C VAL A 59 7.21 18.51 8.70
N ARG A 60 8.36 18.56 9.37
CA ARG A 60 8.71 19.65 10.27
C ARG A 60 8.73 21.00 9.55
N HIS A 61 9.28 21.06 8.34
CA HIS A 61 9.31 22.30 7.56
C HIS A 61 7.91 22.76 7.14
N LEU A 62 7.01 21.84 6.79
CA LEU A 62 5.61 22.14 6.50
C LEU A 62 4.91 22.71 7.74
N GLN A 63 5.12 22.08 8.90
CA GLN A 63 4.54 22.52 10.17
C GLN A 63 5.08 23.89 10.62
N GLU A 64 6.38 24.14 10.49
CA GLU A 64 7.01 25.45 10.74
C GLU A 64 6.46 26.54 9.79
N GLY A 65 6.04 26.15 8.58
CA GLY A 65 5.34 27.00 7.61
C GLY A 65 3.86 27.24 7.94
N GLY A 66 3.32 26.62 9.00
CA GLY A 66 1.93 26.76 9.43
C GLY A 66 0.94 25.82 8.74
N PHE A 67 1.42 24.83 7.98
CA PHE A 67 0.55 23.84 7.33
C PHE A 67 0.21 22.69 8.28
N VAL A 68 -1.03 22.20 8.20
CA VAL A 68 -1.50 21.03 8.97
C VAL A 68 -1.13 19.74 8.23
N VAL A 69 -0.28 18.92 8.83
CA VAL A 69 0.16 17.64 8.28
C VAL A 69 -0.71 16.49 8.80
N VAL A 70 -1.32 15.77 7.87
CA VAL A 70 -2.15 14.60 8.11
C VAL A 70 -1.37 13.33 7.78
N LEU A 71 -1.43 12.34 8.67
CA LEU A 71 -0.91 11.00 8.44
C LEU A 71 -2.06 9.99 8.37
N THR A 72 -2.00 9.09 7.40
CA THR A 72 -2.77 7.84 7.41
C THR A 72 -1.88 6.67 6.98
N GLN A 73 -2.23 5.46 7.40
CA GLN A 73 -1.43 4.26 7.15
C GLN A 73 -2.31 3.12 6.65
N GLY A 74 -1.77 2.25 5.79
CA GLY A 74 -2.50 1.08 5.33
C GLY A 74 -1.81 0.28 4.24
N VAL A 75 -2.47 -0.80 3.83
CA VAL A 75 -1.98 -1.68 2.76
C VAL A 75 -2.33 -1.10 1.38
N TYR A 76 -3.57 -0.64 1.18
CA TYR A 76 -4.09 -0.15 -0.11
C TYR A 76 -4.07 -1.19 -1.25
N ASP A 77 -4.23 -2.48 -0.91
CA ASP A 77 -4.29 -3.62 -1.83
C ASP A 77 -5.54 -3.61 -2.73
N MET A 78 -5.38 -3.92 -4.02
CA MET A 78 -6.41 -3.83 -5.07
C MET A 78 -7.17 -2.51 -5.00
N ALA A 79 -6.45 -1.40 -5.17
CA ALA A 79 -7.02 -0.10 -4.84
C ALA A 79 -8.33 0.20 -5.60
N HIS A 80 -9.34 0.60 -4.84
CA HIS A 80 -10.70 0.79 -5.34
C HIS A 80 -11.32 2.06 -4.79
N LYS A 81 -12.55 2.39 -5.22
CA LYS A 81 -13.30 3.60 -4.82
C LYS A 81 -13.33 3.88 -3.30
N GLY A 82 -13.28 2.83 -2.49
CA GLY A 82 -13.28 2.95 -1.03
C GLY A 82 -11.98 3.57 -0.50
N HIS A 83 -10.83 3.13 -1.01
CA HIS A 83 -9.53 3.73 -0.68
C HIS A 83 -9.48 5.19 -1.14
N PHE A 84 -9.93 5.50 -2.36
CA PHE A 84 -9.88 6.88 -2.86
C PHE A 84 -10.77 7.83 -2.05
N ARG A 85 -11.99 7.41 -1.69
CA ARG A 85 -12.88 8.20 -0.80
C ARG A 85 -12.32 8.34 0.62
N TYR A 86 -11.66 7.30 1.12
CA TYR A 86 -11.00 7.36 2.42
C TYR A 86 -9.84 8.37 2.41
N LEU A 87 -9.00 8.35 1.37
CA LEU A 87 -7.89 9.29 1.20
C LEU A 87 -8.38 10.72 0.98
N GLU A 88 -9.49 10.91 0.25
CA GLU A 88 -10.15 12.22 0.10
C GLU A 88 -10.58 12.78 1.45
N LYS A 89 -11.24 11.98 2.29
CA LYS A 89 -11.65 12.38 3.64
C LYS A 89 -10.46 12.64 4.56
N ALA A 90 -9.42 11.81 4.48
CA ALA A 90 -8.19 12.02 5.25
C ALA A 90 -7.53 13.35 4.86
N LYS A 91 -7.40 13.63 3.56
CA LYS A 91 -6.84 14.89 3.06
C LYS A 91 -7.66 16.10 3.54
N ALA A 92 -8.98 15.99 3.67
CA ALA A 92 -9.82 17.09 4.15
C ALA A 92 -9.56 17.50 5.61
N ALA A 93 -8.81 16.69 6.38
CA ALA A 93 -8.50 16.99 7.78
C ALA A 93 -7.29 17.94 7.97
N GLY A 94 -6.62 18.34 6.89
CA GLY A 94 -5.46 19.24 6.91
C GLY A 94 -4.99 19.66 5.51
N ASP A 95 -3.75 20.16 5.42
CA ASP A 95 -3.20 20.75 4.20
C ASP A 95 -2.32 19.78 3.40
N PHE A 96 -1.67 18.83 4.07
CA PHE A 96 -0.78 17.84 3.46
C PHE A 96 -1.09 16.43 3.97
N LEU A 97 -1.33 15.48 3.08
CA LEU A 97 -1.57 14.08 3.39
C LEU A 97 -0.31 13.25 3.09
N VAL A 98 0.26 12.71 4.16
CA VAL A 98 1.29 11.67 4.13
C VAL A 98 0.62 10.31 4.27
N VAL A 99 0.94 9.39 3.37
CA VAL A 99 0.43 8.01 3.39
C VAL A 99 1.55 7.03 3.66
N GLY A 100 1.49 6.35 4.80
CA GLY A 100 2.36 5.20 5.10
C GLY A 100 1.81 3.93 4.47
N VAL A 101 2.57 3.32 3.57
CA VAL A 101 2.20 2.10 2.83
C VAL A 101 2.96 0.92 3.39
N ASP A 102 2.25 -0.12 3.80
CA ASP A 102 2.86 -1.33 4.35
C ASP A 102 3.67 -2.06 3.27
N SER A 103 4.87 -2.55 3.61
CA SER A 103 5.62 -3.48 2.77
C SER A 103 4.84 -4.79 2.55
N ASP A 104 5.21 -5.53 1.51
CA ASP A 104 4.53 -6.78 1.19
C ASP A 104 4.70 -7.80 2.32
N GLU A 105 5.88 -7.82 2.94
CA GLU A 105 6.22 -8.65 4.08
C GLU A 105 5.42 -8.26 5.33
N LEU A 106 5.32 -6.97 5.66
CA LEU A 106 4.51 -6.49 6.79
C LEU A 106 3.03 -6.84 6.58
N THR A 107 2.55 -6.68 5.35
CA THR A 107 1.17 -7.04 4.97
C THR A 107 0.91 -8.53 5.17
N ARG A 108 1.82 -9.40 4.69
CA ARG A 108 1.74 -10.85 4.91
C ARG A 108 1.65 -11.18 6.40
N GLN A 109 2.53 -10.61 7.22
CA GLN A 109 2.53 -10.87 8.67
C GLN A 109 1.21 -10.46 9.35
N ARG A 110 0.63 -9.33 8.95
CA ARG A 110 -0.56 -8.76 9.61
C ARG A 110 -1.89 -9.32 9.11
N LYS A 111 -1.97 -9.69 7.84
CA LYS A 111 -3.25 -9.94 7.15
C LYS A 111 -3.34 -11.32 6.49
N GLN A 112 -2.25 -12.07 6.38
CA GLN A 112 -2.31 -13.43 5.84
C GLN A 112 -3.14 -14.33 6.76
N LYS A 113 -4.05 -15.09 6.16
CA LYS A 113 -4.80 -16.13 6.86
C LYS A 113 -4.52 -17.49 6.25
N PRO A 114 -4.53 -18.56 7.06
CA PRO A 114 -4.43 -19.92 6.55
C PRO A 114 -5.55 -20.20 5.54
N GLY A 115 -5.19 -20.74 4.37
CA GLY A 115 -6.14 -21.09 3.31
C GLY A 115 -6.64 -19.91 2.45
N GLU A 116 -6.22 -18.67 2.72
CA GLU A 116 -6.43 -17.54 1.79
C GLU A 116 -5.21 -17.37 0.86
N PRO A 117 -5.37 -16.80 -0.35
CA PRO A 117 -4.24 -16.47 -1.22
C PRO A 117 -3.24 -15.54 -0.54
N ALA A 118 -2.03 -15.50 -1.08
CA ALA A 118 -1.01 -14.56 -0.63
C ALA A 118 -1.53 -13.12 -0.75
N ARG A 119 -1.43 -12.36 0.34
CA ARG A 119 -1.68 -10.91 0.37
C ARG A 119 -0.37 -10.16 0.61
N PRO A 120 -0.14 -8.97 0.02
CA PRO A 120 -1.04 -8.27 -0.88
C PRO A 120 -1.08 -8.93 -2.26
N PHE A 121 -2.14 -8.66 -3.02
CA PHE A 121 -2.23 -9.05 -4.43
C PHE A 121 -1.39 -8.13 -5.30
N ASP A 122 -1.44 -6.82 -5.03
CA ASP A 122 -0.62 -5.83 -5.71
C ASP A 122 0.72 -5.69 -5.01
N ALA A 123 1.83 -5.74 -5.78
CA ALA A 123 3.17 -5.56 -5.23
C ALA A 123 3.34 -4.16 -4.62
N PHE A 124 4.27 -4.00 -3.69
CA PHE A 124 4.51 -2.72 -3.01
C PHE A 124 4.70 -1.55 -3.98
N GLY A 125 5.50 -1.74 -5.03
CA GLY A 125 5.75 -0.73 -6.05
C GLY A 125 4.47 -0.26 -6.74
N ASP A 126 3.63 -1.20 -7.16
CA ASP A 126 2.36 -0.90 -7.84
C ASP A 126 1.41 -0.11 -6.93
N ARG A 127 1.32 -0.51 -5.65
CA ARG A 127 0.49 0.19 -4.65
C ARG A 127 0.96 1.61 -4.41
N VAL A 128 2.28 1.82 -4.31
CA VAL A 128 2.87 3.16 -4.19
C VAL A 128 2.56 3.98 -5.45
N GLU A 129 2.81 3.43 -6.64
CA GLU A 129 2.55 4.13 -7.90
C GLU A 129 1.09 4.54 -8.05
N MET A 130 0.15 3.64 -7.73
CA MET A 130 -1.29 3.95 -7.74
C MET A 130 -1.62 5.12 -6.81
N LEU A 131 -1.07 5.13 -5.60
CA LEU A 131 -1.29 6.20 -4.62
C LEU A 131 -0.70 7.53 -5.10
N LEU A 132 0.47 7.52 -5.73
CA LEU A 132 1.10 8.71 -6.30
C LEU A 132 0.25 9.34 -7.41
N HIS A 133 -0.54 8.56 -8.14
CA HIS A 133 -1.49 9.08 -9.13
C HIS A 133 -2.78 9.65 -8.53
N THR A 134 -3.00 9.49 -7.23
CA THR A 134 -4.18 10.07 -6.58
C THR A 134 -3.98 11.55 -6.28
N ARG A 135 -5.01 12.35 -6.54
CA ARG A 135 -4.98 13.80 -6.33
C ARG A 135 -4.88 14.21 -4.85
N HIS A 136 -5.36 13.33 -3.95
CA HIS A 136 -5.52 13.62 -2.53
C HIS A 136 -4.30 13.25 -1.68
N VAL A 137 -3.38 12.46 -2.23
CA VAL A 137 -2.13 12.09 -1.55
C VAL A 137 -1.06 13.08 -1.94
N ASP A 138 -0.28 13.60 -1.00
CA ASP A 138 0.83 14.50 -1.33
C ASP A 138 2.16 13.76 -1.25
N LEU A 139 2.38 13.01 -0.17
CA LEU A 139 3.56 12.18 0.05
C LEU A 139 3.19 10.73 0.36
N VAL A 140 4.02 9.82 -0.11
CA VAL A 140 3.95 8.39 0.20
C VAL A 140 5.26 7.98 0.86
N THR A 141 5.17 7.17 1.91
CA THR A 141 6.32 6.59 2.60
C THR A 141 6.08 5.11 2.88
N VAL A 142 7.15 4.37 3.14
CA VAL A 142 7.09 2.93 3.42
C VAL A 142 6.89 2.66 4.91
N ARG A 143 6.18 1.59 5.25
CA ARG A 143 6.19 0.99 6.58
C ARG A 143 6.67 -0.45 6.46
N ASP A 144 7.85 -0.72 6.97
CA ASP A 144 8.52 -1.99 6.75
C ASP A 144 8.31 -3.00 7.88
N VAL A 145 8.82 -4.22 7.71
CA VAL A 145 8.77 -5.31 8.68
C VAL A 145 9.39 -4.89 10.00
N GLY A 146 8.71 -5.21 11.10
CA GLY A 146 9.13 -4.81 12.44
C GLY A 146 8.69 -3.41 12.84
N ALA A 147 8.14 -2.62 11.91
CA ALA A 147 7.56 -1.34 12.23
C ALA A 147 6.32 -1.54 13.12
N ARG A 148 6.39 -1.00 14.34
CA ARG A 148 5.21 -0.88 15.20
C ARG A 148 4.23 0.09 14.55
N LEU A 149 2.94 -0.05 14.88
CA LEU A 149 1.90 0.86 14.38
C LEU A 149 2.26 2.33 14.66
N GLU A 150 2.84 2.57 15.82
CA GLU A 150 3.20 3.86 16.39
C GLU A 150 4.48 4.45 15.78
N GLU A 151 5.39 3.62 15.27
CA GLU A 151 6.77 4.04 15.01
C GLU A 151 6.86 5.22 14.03
N LEU A 152 6.09 5.18 12.95
CA LEU A 152 6.05 6.29 11.99
C LEU A 152 5.42 7.54 12.62
N VAL A 153 4.42 7.38 13.48
CA VAL A 153 3.75 8.48 14.19
C VAL A 153 4.71 9.14 15.19
N GLU A 154 5.45 8.33 15.94
CA GLU A 154 6.51 8.77 16.87
C GLU A 154 7.61 9.55 16.14
N LYS A 155 7.95 9.16 14.92
CA LYS A 155 9.00 9.83 14.14
C LYS A 155 8.52 11.17 13.60
N ILE A 156 7.35 11.20 12.94
CA ILE A 156 6.93 12.39 12.18
C ILE A 156 6.09 13.38 12.97
N HIS A 157 5.51 12.98 14.10
CA HIS A 157 4.65 13.82 14.93
C HIS A 157 3.57 14.59 14.13
N PRO A 158 2.62 13.90 13.47
CA PRO A 158 1.65 14.56 12.60
C PRO A 158 0.65 15.39 13.41
N ASP A 159 0.15 16.48 12.83
CA ASP A 159 -0.91 17.29 13.45
C ASP A 159 -2.21 16.51 13.55
N VAL A 160 -2.50 15.68 12.54
CA VAL A 160 -3.68 14.83 12.49
C VAL A 160 -3.30 13.41 12.09
N LEU A 161 -3.68 12.44 12.92
CA LEU A 161 -3.61 11.02 12.58
C LEU A 161 -5.01 10.53 12.20
N ILE A 162 -5.15 9.97 11.00
CA ILE A 162 -6.38 9.36 10.52
C ILE A 162 -6.26 7.84 10.58
N MET A 163 -7.18 7.20 11.28
CA MET A 163 -7.28 5.75 11.36
C MET A 163 -8.65 5.25 10.91
N SER A 164 -8.67 4.04 10.34
CA SER A 164 -9.91 3.39 9.96
C SER A 164 -10.50 2.63 11.15
N LYS A 165 -11.80 2.80 11.40
CA LYS A 165 -12.57 2.00 12.39
C LYS A 165 -12.60 0.50 12.07
N GLY A 166 -12.19 0.10 10.86
CA GLY A 166 -12.02 -1.30 10.49
C GLY A 166 -10.73 -1.94 10.99
N THR A 167 -9.85 -1.18 11.64
CA THR A 167 -8.59 -1.69 12.21
C THR A 167 -8.89 -2.45 13.50
N LYS A 168 -8.78 -3.77 13.47
CA LYS A 168 -9.21 -4.67 14.57
C LYS A 168 -8.16 -4.84 15.68
N ASP A 169 -6.95 -4.32 15.48
CA ASP A 169 -5.77 -4.65 16.26
C ASP A 169 -5.20 -3.42 17.01
N VAL A 170 -6.07 -2.54 17.51
CA VAL A 170 -5.68 -1.32 18.22
C VAL A 170 -6.40 -1.29 19.56
N ASP A 171 -5.66 -1.56 20.63
CA ASP A 171 -6.16 -1.46 21.99
C ASP A 171 -6.01 -0.03 22.57
N GLN A 172 -6.44 0.16 23.81
CA GLN A 172 -6.36 1.46 24.47
C GLN A 172 -4.91 1.92 24.70
N SER A 173 -3.97 0.99 24.95
CA SER A 173 -2.55 1.32 25.14
C SER A 173 -1.96 1.90 23.87
N HIS A 174 -2.28 1.32 22.72
CA HIS A 174 -1.90 1.84 21.41
C HIS A 174 -2.51 3.23 21.18
N ILE A 175 -3.80 3.44 21.48
CA ILE A 175 -4.47 4.74 21.33
C ILE A 175 -3.79 5.81 22.20
N ASP A 176 -3.55 5.51 23.47
CA ASP A 176 -2.94 6.45 24.42
C ASP A 176 -1.53 6.82 23.99
N HIS A 177 -0.80 5.89 23.39
CA HIS A 177 0.52 6.13 22.84
C HIS A 177 0.45 7.02 21.59
N LEU A 178 -0.42 6.71 20.63
CA LEU A 178 -0.62 7.50 19.42
C LEU A 178 -1.00 8.96 19.74
N MET A 179 -1.90 9.17 20.71
CA MET A 179 -2.33 10.49 21.16
C MET A 179 -1.21 11.34 21.76
N LYS A 180 -0.14 10.74 22.29
CA LYS A 180 1.04 11.49 22.77
C LYS A 180 1.92 12.00 21.62
N HIS A 181 1.83 11.35 20.47
CA HIS A 181 2.69 11.60 19.32
C HIS A 181 1.95 12.22 18.13
N CYS A 182 0.66 12.55 18.26
CA CYS A 182 -0.07 13.31 17.24
C CYS A 182 -0.87 14.45 17.87
N GLY A 183 -1.15 15.50 17.10
CA GLY A 183 -1.96 16.63 17.59
C GLY A 183 -3.40 16.23 17.90
N ARG A 184 -4.01 15.43 17.02
CA ARG A 184 -5.31 14.80 17.23
C ARG A 184 -5.47 13.52 16.42
N LEU A 185 -6.19 12.56 16.98
CA LEU A 185 -6.58 11.31 16.33
C LEU A 185 -8.03 11.38 15.86
N GLU A 186 -8.28 11.11 14.57
CA GLU A 186 -9.62 10.92 14.03
C GLU A 186 -9.84 9.51 13.48
N TRP A 187 -11.09 9.06 13.61
CA TRP A 187 -11.53 7.75 13.16
C TRP A 187 -12.51 7.86 12.01
N LEU A 188 -12.10 7.43 10.81
CA LEU A 188 -12.98 7.31 9.66
C LEU A 188 -13.61 5.92 9.60
N VAL A 189 -14.90 5.87 9.28
CA VAL A 189 -15.57 4.62 8.94
C VAL A 189 -15.02 4.13 7.60
N PRO A 190 -14.83 2.80 7.39
CA PRO A 190 -14.56 2.26 6.07
C PRO A 190 -15.56 2.80 5.04
N GLN A 191 -15.06 3.27 3.89
CA GLN A 191 -15.89 3.87 2.84
C GLN A 191 -16.44 2.83 1.84
N SER A 192 -16.55 1.58 2.29
CA SER A 192 -17.13 0.43 1.58
C SER A 192 -17.68 -0.59 2.58
N ASP A 193 -18.90 -1.08 2.34
CA ASP A 193 -19.65 -1.95 3.25
C ASP A 193 -19.07 -3.38 3.37
N ASP A 194 -18.18 -3.76 2.45
CA ASP A 194 -17.26 -4.90 2.54
C ASP A 194 -15.97 -4.50 1.82
N SER A 195 -14.81 -5.04 2.21
CA SER A 195 -13.58 -4.75 1.46
C SER A 195 -13.78 -5.23 0.01
N THR A 196 -13.79 -4.28 -0.93
CA THR A 196 -14.06 -4.61 -2.34
C THR A 196 -12.96 -5.52 -2.87
N THR A 197 -11.73 -5.38 -2.33
CA THR A 197 -10.63 -6.34 -2.44
C THR A 197 -11.09 -7.76 -2.10
N ALA A 198 -11.66 -8.01 -0.91
CA ALA A 198 -12.10 -9.36 -0.54
C ALA A 198 -13.21 -9.91 -1.45
N ARG A 199 -14.15 -9.06 -1.90
CA ARG A 199 -15.19 -9.47 -2.85
C ARG A 199 -14.61 -9.79 -4.24
N LEU A 200 -13.68 -8.98 -4.75
CA LEU A 200 -13.00 -9.21 -6.03
C LEU A 200 -12.11 -10.45 -5.96
N SER A 201 -11.33 -10.61 -4.90
CA SER A 201 -10.56 -11.83 -4.65
C SER A 201 -11.48 -13.05 -4.61
N ALA A 202 -12.60 -12.99 -3.88
CA ALA A 202 -13.55 -14.11 -3.82
C ALA A 202 -14.12 -14.47 -5.20
N LEU A 203 -14.46 -13.48 -6.03
CA LEU A 203 -14.93 -13.71 -7.40
C LEU A 203 -13.87 -14.37 -8.28
N ILE A 204 -12.63 -13.87 -8.26
CA ILE A 204 -11.51 -14.44 -9.03
C ILE A 204 -11.26 -15.88 -8.59
N LEU A 205 -11.22 -16.13 -7.28
CA LEU A 205 -10.97 -17.47 -6.73
C LEU A 205 -12.11 -18.44 -7.06
N THR A 206 -13.35 -18.01 -6.90
CA THR A 206 -14.51 -18.86 -7.20
C THR A 206 -14.52 -19.26 -8.68
N GLY A 207 -14.25 -18.30 -9.58
CA GLY A 207 -14.14 -18.58 -11.01
C GLY A 207 -12.98 -19.52 -11.35
N ALA A 208 -11.81 -19.31 -10.73
CA ALA A 208 -10.64 -20.19 -10.92
C ALA A 208 -10.91 -21.62 -10.43
N SER A 209 -11.54 -21.78 -9.27
CA SER A 209 -11.93 -23.09 -8.73
C SER A 209 -12.93 -23.81 -9.64
N GLN A 210 -13.95 -23.10 -10.13
CA GLN A 210 -14.92 -23.67 -11.08
C GLN A 210 -14.27 -24.13 -12.38
N LEU A 211 -13.34 -23.32 -12.92
CA LEU A 211 -12.58 -23.71 -14.11
C LEU A 211 -11.71 -24.94 -13.87
N ALA A 212 -11.06 -25.02 -12.71
CA ALA A 212 -10.23 -26.16 -12.33
C ALA A 212 -11.05 -27.45 -12.23
N GLU A 213 -12.24 -27.40 -11.61
CA GLU A 213 -13.15 -28.55 -11.53
C GLU A 213 -13.63 -29.01 -12.91
N GLU A 214 -13.95 -28.07 -13.81
CA GLU A 214 -14.42 -28.39 -15.15
C GLU A 214 -13.29 -28.99 -16.01
N LEU A 215 -12.08 -28.43 -15.93
CA LEU A 215 -10.90 -29.00 -16.57
C LEU A 215 -10.61 -30.41 -16.05
N HIS A 216 -10.71 -30.63 -14.74
CA HIS A 216 -10.50 -31.94 -14.14
C HIS A 216 -11.51 -32.97 -14.67
N ARG A 217 -12.80 -32.59 -14.75
CA ARG A 217 -13.85 -33.43 -15.34
C ARG A 217 -13.60 -33.78 -16.80
N VAL A 218 -13.17 -32.80 -17.62
CA VAL A 218 -12.89 -33.01 -19.03
C VAL A 218 -11.67 -33.92 -19.23
N ILE A 219 -10.61 -33.72 -18.45
CA ILE A 219 -9.39 -34.54 -18.51
C ILE A 219 -9.68 -35.97 -18.07
N GLU A 220 -10.37 -36.19 -16.94
CA GLU A 220 -10.79 -37.52 -16.49
C GLU A 220 -11.70 -38.21 -17.52
N GLY A 221 -12.65 -37.48 -18.09
CA GLY A 221 -13.51 -37.97 -19.17
C GLY A 221 -12.75 -38.32 -20.46
N PHE A 222 -11.64 -37.65 -20.74
CA PHE A 222 -10.78 -37.97 -21.88
C PHE A 222 -9.89 -39.18 -21.59
N LEU A 223 -9.24 -39.22 -20.41
CA LEU A 223 -8.38 -40.32 -19.99
C LEU A 223 -9.14 -41.64 -19.90
N SER A 224 -10.36 -41.64 -19.36
CA SER A 224 -11.24 -42.81 -19.32
C SER A 224 -11.63 -43.33 -20.70
N ARG A 225 -11.84 -42.45 -21.69
CA ARG A 225 -12.13 -42.85 -23.08
C ARG A 225 -10.94 -43.52 -23.77
N ILE A 226 -9.72 -43.07 -23.49
CA ILE A 226 -8.50 -43.64 -24.10
C ILE A 226 -8.01 -44.88 -23.36
N SER A 227 -8.15 -44.93 -22.03
CA SER A 227 -7.81 -46.11 -21.24
C SER A 227 -8.79 -47.28 -21.47
N GLY A 228 -10.04 -46.98 -21.85
CA GLY A 228 -11.05 -47.95 -22.26
C GLY A 228 -10.85 -48.56 -23.67
N THR A 229 -9.92 -48.04 -24.48
CA THR A 229 -9.60 -48.57 -25.82
C THR A 229 -8.37 -49.50 -25.82
N LYS A 230 -8.30 -50.42 -24.86
CA LYS A 230 -7.46 -51.63 -24.96
C LYS A 230 -8.35 -52.86 -25.08
N SER A 231 -8.73 -53.18 -26.32
CA SER A 231 -9.15 -54.53 -26.74
C SER A 231 -8.46 -54.83 -28.05
#